data_AF-A0A369MP98-F1
#
_entry.id   AF-A0A369MP98-F1
#
_cell.length_a   1.000
_cell.length_b   1.000
_cell.length_c   1.000
_cell.angle_alpha   90.00
_cell.angle_beta   90.00
_cell.angle_gamma   90.00
#
_symmetry.space_group_name_H-M   'P 1'
#
loop_
_entity.id
_entity.type
_entity.pdbx_description
1 polymer ?
#
loop_
_entity_poly.entity_id
_entity_poly.type
_entity_poly.pdbx_seq_one_letter_code
_entity_poly.pdbx_strand_id
1 'polypeptide(L)'
;MNAVVYVRTTVPGGSQDNSLAAQLRTCMAYAEKQGYKIVRVFQEVGEQAKSTDRPELNKMLACCEESKGGIEGVIVPSADRISRNVADFAALGKDLKHLGTRLLLANQGQDDTPEAKFFKAIEDIVSEYDDKLRAAQKREQEYEASGRLH
;
A
#
# COMPACT_ATOMS: atom_id res chain seq x y z
N MET A 1 8.53 9.53 -6.85
CA MET A 1 7.88 8.22 -7.02
C MET A 1 6.60 8.41 -7.82
N ASN A 2 6.37 7.60 -8.85
CA ASN A 2 5.11 7.57 -9.60
C ASN A 2 4.14 6.59 -8.96
N ALA A 3 2.88 7.00 -8.78
CA ALA A 3 1.85 6.17 -8.18
C ALA A 3 0.53 6.23 -8.93
N VAL A 4 -0.29 5.19 -8.77
CA VAL A 4 -1.70 5.17 -9.18
C VAL A 4 -2.60 5.07 -7.97
N VAL A 5 -3.84 5.51 -8.10
CA VAL A 5 -4.85 5.44 -7.03
C VAL A 5 -5.96 4.48 -7.43
N TYR A 6 -6.40 3.63 -6.52
CA TYR A 6 -7.60 2.81 -6.68
C TYR A 6 -8.61 3.08 -5.56
N VAL A 7 -9.84 3.43 -5.95
CA VAL A 7 -10.95 3.69 -5.03
C VAL A 7 -12.18 2.89 -5.46
N ARG A 8 -13.01 2.50 -4.48
CA ARG A 8 -14.17 1.63 -4.72
C ARG A 8 -15.38 2.03 -3.90
N THR A 9 -16.57 2.04 -4.50
CA THR A 9 -17.85 2.16 -3.77
C THR A 9 -18.92 1.24 -4.37
N THR A 10 -19.71 0.60 -3.51
CA THR A 10 -20.84 -0.25 -3.90
C THR A 10 -22.16 0.50 -3.97
N VAL A 11 -22.20 1.77 -3.53
CA VAL A 11 -23.40 2.62 -3.49
C VAL A 11 -23.07 3.98 -4.13
N PRO A 12 -23.75 4.35 -5.24
CA PRO A 12 -23.75 5.73 -5.71
C PRO A 12 -24.38 6.61 -4.64
N GLY A 13 -23.61 7.54 -4.05
CA GLY A 13 -24.12 8.45 -3.01
C GLY A 13 -24.20 7.89 -1.58
N GLY A 14 -23.33 6.94 -1.22
CA GLY A 14 -23.15 6.51 0.18
C GLY A 14 -22.79 7.68 1.13
N SER A 15 -22.66 7.40 2.44
CA SER A 15 -22.33 8.43 3.44
C SER A 15 -21.14 9.29 3.02
N GLN A 16 -21.18 10.60 3.33
CA GLN A 16 -20.17 11.60 2.93
C GLN A 16 -18.73 11.08 3.10
N ASP A 17 -18.45 10.41 4.22
CA ASP A 17 -17.12 9.92 4.59
C ASP A 17 -16.65 8.67 3.81
N ASN A 18 -17.58 7.90 3.24
CA ASN A 18 -17.27 6.72 2.40
C ASN A 18 -17.47 6.97 0.90
N SER A 19 -17.82 8.20 0.52
CA SER A 19 -17.94 8.59 -0.87
C SER A 19 -16.62 8.41 -1.62
N LEU A 20 -16.67 8.17 -2.94
CA LEU A 20 -15.47 8.13 -3.78
C LEU A 20 -14.66 9.42 -3.67
N ALA A 21 -15.35 10.56 -3.53
CA ALA A 21 -14.70 11.85 -3.38
C ALA A 21 -13.89 11.93 -2.07
N ALA A 22 -14.44 11.45 -0.96
CA ALA A 22 -13.72 11.38 0.32
C ALA A 22 -12.52 10.42 0.24
N GLN A 23 -12.73 9.23 -0.32
CA GLN A 23 -11.66 8.25 -0.54
C GLN A 23 -10.52 8.82 -1.41
N LEU A 24 -10.88 9.48 -2.51
CA LEU A 24 -9.92 10.10 -3.41
C LEU A 24 -9.17 11.23 -2.69
N ARG A 25 -9.87 12.11 -1.97
CA ARG A 25 -9.24 13.18 -1.18
C ARG A 25 -8.22 12.62 -0.20
N THR A 26 -8.54 11.54 0.51
CA THR A 26 -7.60 10.86 1.42
C THR A 26 -6.36 10.34 0.68
N CYS A 27 -6.55 9.69 -0.46
CA CYS A 27 -5.42 9.17 -1.26
C CYS A 27 -4.55 10.29 -1.84
N MET A 28 -5.17 11.38 -2.31
CA MET A 28 -4.45 12.54 -2.86
C MET A 28 -3.65 13.26 -1.79
N ALA A 29 -4.25 13.51 -0.61
CA ALA A 29 -3.55 14.13 0.52
C ALA A 29 -2.38 13.28 1.01
N TYR A 30 -2.55 11.95 1.06
CA TYR A 30 -1.45 11.03 1.35
C TYR A 30 -0.33 11.13 0.30
N ALA A 31 -0.68 11.10 -0.99
CA ALA A 31 0.31 11.21 -2.07
C ALA A 31 1.07 12.53 -2.01
N GLU A 32 0.38 13.65 -1.74
CA GLU A 32 0.97 14.97 -1.58
C GLU A 32 1.94 15.02 -0.39
N LYS A 33 1.52 14.55 0.80
CA LYS A 33 2.36 14.48 2.01
C LYS A 33 3.65 13.68 1.78
N GLN A 34 3.60 12.67 0.92
CA GLN A 34 4.74 11.80 0.60
C GLN A 34 5.53 12.25 -0.64
N GLY A 35 5.12 13.31 -1.35
CA GLY A 35 5.76 13.77 -2.58
C GLY A 35 5.61 12.80 -3.76
N TYR A 36 4.52 12.03 -3.79
CA TYR A 36 4.22 11.07 -4.85
C TYR A 36 3.45 11.73 -6.01
N LYS A 37 3.83 11.40 -7.24
CA LYS A 37 3.14 11.88 -8.44
C LYS A 37 2.05 10.88 -8.84
N ILE A 38 0.80 11.32 -8.79
CA ILE A 38 -0.32 10.49 -9.25
C ILE A 38 -0.37 10.49 -10.78
N VAL A 39 -0.20 9.32 -11.39
CA VAL A 39 -0.22 9.10 -12.85
C VAL A 39 -1.65 8.85 -13.33
N ARG A 40 -2.42 8.08 -12.57
CA ARG A 40 -3.80 7.70 -12.94
C ARG A 40 -4.63 7.32 -11.71
N VAL A 41 -5.93 7.52 -11.82
CA VAL A 41 -6.94 7.14 -10.81
C VAL A 41 -7.89 6.12 -11.44
N PHE A 42 -8.15 5.02 -10.74
CA PHE A 42 -9.07 3.94 -11.11
C PHE A 42 -10.23 3.94 -10.11
N GLN A 43 -11.47 3.97 -10.63
CA GLN A 43 -12.67 4.16 -9.80
C GLN A 43 -13.69 3.06 -10.07
N GLU A 44 -13.86 2.16 -9.11
CA GLU A 44 -14.77 1.02 -9.22
C GLU A 44 -16.13 1.35 -8.54
N VAL A 45 -17.23 1.37 -9.31
CA VAL A 45 -18.52 1.91 -8.84
C VAL A 45 -19.68 0.93 -9.02
N GLY A 46 -20.58 0.87 -8.04
CA GLY A 46 -21.90 0.24 -8.17
C GLY A 46 -21.83 -1.28 -8.23
N GLU A 47 -22.49 -1.89 -9.22
CA GLU A 47 -22.57 -3.35 -9.37
C GLU A 47 -21.21 -3.98 -9.67
N GLN A 48 -20.33 -3.25 -10.38
CA GLN A 48 -18.95 -3.68 -10.65
C GLN A 48 -18.12 -3.79 -9.36
N ALA A 49 -18.40 -2.94 -8.35
CA ALA A 49 -17.76 -3.03 -7.05
C ALA A 49 -18.22 -4.22 -6.21
N LYS A 50 -19.37 -4.82 -6.52
CA LYS A 50 -19.93 -6.02 -5.88
C LYS A 50 -19.55 -7.30 -6.61
N SER A 51 -19.37 -7.22 -7.93
CA SER A 51 -18.97 -8.34 -8.78
C SER A 51 -17.59 -8.88 -8.40
N THR A 52 -17.36 -10.15 -8.72
CA THR A 52 -16.01 -10.76 -8.70
C THR A 52 -15.18 -10.22 -9.86
N ASP A 53 -15.83 -9.83 -10.96
CA ASP A 53 -15.21 -9.14 -12.08
C ASP A 53 -15.04 -7.66 -11.71
N ARG A 54 -13.81 -7.29 -11.35
CA ARG A 54 -13.40 -5.95 -10.90
C ARG A 54 -12.60 -5.28 -12.01
N PRO A 55 -13.29 -4.75 -13.05
CA PRO A 55 -12.64 -4.29 -14.27
C PRO A 55 -11.63 -3.17 -14.02
N GLU A 56 -11.89 -2.25 -13.08
CA GLU A 56 -10.97 -1.15 -12.80
C GLU A 56 -9.75 -1.62 -12.00
N LEU A 57 -9.92 -2.64 -11.14
CA LEU A 57 -8.77 -3.27 -10.49
C LEU A 57 -7.86 -3.96 -11.53
N ASN A 58 -8.46 -4.72 -12.47
CA ASN A 58 -7.72 -5.40 -13.51
C ASN A 58 -6.99 -4.41 -14.44
N LYS A 59 -7.64 -3.30 -14.80
CA LYS A 59 -7.00 -2.21 -15.57
C LYS A 59 -5.85 -1.57 -14.81
N MET A 60 -5.98 -1.40 -13.49
CA MET A 60 -4.89 -0.88 -12.65
C MET A 60 -3.69 -1.82 -12.65
N LEU A 61 -3.92 -3.13 -12.48
CA LEU A 61 -2.85 -4.14 -12.51
C LEU A 61 -2.15 -4.17 -13.87
N ALA A 62 -2.92 -4.21 -14.96
CA ALA A 62 -2.37 -4.15 -16.31
C ALA A 62 -1.54 -2.86 -16.54
N CYS A 63 -2.01 -1.71 -16.04
CA CYS A 63 -1.27 -0.47 -16.12
C CYS A 63 0.08 -0.54 -15.37
N CYS A 64 0.13 -1.19 -14.20
CA CYS A 64 1.38 -1.40 -13.46
C CYS A 64 2.33 -2.30 -14.25
N GLU A 65 1.83 -3.40 -14.81
CA GLU A 65 2.60 -4.34 -15.62
C GLU A 65 3.16 -3.69 -16.89
N GLU A 66 2.32 -2.99 -17.65
CA GLU A 66 2.70 -2.27 -18.87
C GLU A 66 3.73 -1.16 -18.62
N SER A 67 3.71 -0.57 -17.41
CA SER A 67 4.66 0.49 -17.04
C SER A 67 6.10 -0.01 -16.89
N LYS A 68 6.32 -1.34 -16.81
CA LYS A 68 7.65 -1.96 -16.63
C LYS A 68 8.47 -1.34 -15.49
N GLY A 69 7.82 -1.12 -14.35
CA GLY A 69 8.42 -0.48 -13.17
C GLY A 69 8.32 1.05 -13.15
N GLY A 70 7.67 1.66 -14.15
CA GLY A 70 7.38 3.10 -14.18
C GLY A 70 6.32 3.54 -13.16
N ILE A 71 5.55 2.61 -12.60
CA ILE A 71 4.63 2.80 -11.48
C ILE A 71 5.19 2.05 -10.26
N GLU A 72 5.59 2.82 -9.26
CA GLU A 72 6.28 2.33 -8.06
C GLU A 72 5.31 2.19 -6.86
N GLY A 73 4.11 2.76 -6.96
CA GLY A 73 3.11 2.70 -5.90
C GLY A 73 1.66 2.57 -6.38
N VAL A 74 0.87 1.78 -5.68
CA VAL A 74 -0.59 1.73 -5.76
C VAL A 74 -1.13 2.22 -4.42
N ILE A 75 -1.85 3.34 -4.44
CA ILE A 75 -2.43 3.96 -3.25
C ILE A 75 -3.91 3.60 -3.18
N VAL A 76 -4.34 3.07 -2.05
CA VAL A 76 -5.75 2.80 -1.75
C VAL A 76 -6.13 3.35 -0.39
N PRO A 77 -7.42 3.66 -0.14
CA PRO A 77 -7.83 4.20 1.15
C PRO A 77 -7.51 3.24 2.30
N SER A 78 -7.90 1.98 2.16
CA SER A 78 -7.77 0.96 3.21
C SER A 78 -7.78 -0.45 2.62
N ALA A 79 -7.34 -1.44 3.40
CA ALA A 79 -7.24 -2.83 2.93
C ALA A 79 -8.61 -3.41 2.50
N ASP A 80 -9.69 -3.09 3.20
CA ASP A 80 -11.07 -3.52 2.89
C ASP A 80 -11.63 -2.85 1.62
N ARG A 81 -11.02 -1.77 1.13
CA ARG A 81 -11.39 -1.14 -0.16
C ARG A 81 -10.77 -1.86 -1.35
N ILE A 82 -9.60 -2.51 -1.17
CA ILE A 82 -8.93 -3.24 -2.25
C ILE A 82 -9.12 -4.76 -2.17
N SER A 83 -9.33 -5.34 -0.98
CA SER A 83 -9.46 -6.78 -0.77
C SER A 83 -10.64 -7.14 0.13
N ARG A 84 -11.15 -8.36 0.03
CA ARG A 84 -12.24 -8.90 0.86
C ARG A 84 -11.76 -9.75 2.04
N ASN A 85 -10.54 -10.28 1.96
CA ASN A 85 -9.94 -11.09 3.00
C ASN A 85 -8.41 -10.90 3.00
N VAL A 86 -7.76 -11.43 4.04
CA VAL A 86 -6.31 -11.29 4.25
C VAL A 86 -5.50 -12.03 3.19
N ALA A 87 -5.95 -13.20 2.73
CA ALA A 87 -5.24 -14.00 1.74
C ALA A 87 -5.17 -13.28 0.38
N ASP A 88 -6.31 -12.76 -0.09
CA ASP A 88 -6.41 -11.97 -1.32
C ASP A 88 -5.57 -10.68 -1.24
N PHE A 89 -5.52 -10.05 -0.05
CA PHE A 89 -4.71 -8.85 0.17
C PHE A 89 -3.22 -9.18 0.07
N ALA A 90 -2.78 -10.28 0.69
CA ALA A 90 -1.39 -10.73 0.66
C ALA A 90 -0.96 -11.15 -0.75
N ALA A 91 -1.83 -11.88 -1.48
CA ALA A 91 -1.59 -12.25 -2.88
C ALA A 91 -1.39 -11.02 -3.75
N LEU A 92 -2.30 -10.05 -3.67
CA LEU A 92 -2.22 -8.80 -4.42
C LEU A 92 -0.95 -8.01 -4.11
N GLY A 93 -0.56 -7.93 -2.83
CA GLY A 93 0.69 -7.29 -2.41
C GLY A 93 1.93 -7.99 -2.99
N LYS A 94 1.91 -9.32 -3.08
CA LYS A 94 2.99 -10.11 -3.69
C LYS A 94 3.06 -9.86 -5.20
N ASP A 95 1.94 -9.86 -5.89
CA ASP A 95 1.87 -9.62 -7.34
C ASP A 95 2.41 -8.23 -7.69
N LEU A 96 1.96 -7.19 -6.97
CA LEU A 96 2.48 -5.84 -7.14
C LEU A 96 3.98 -5.75 -6.86
N LYS A 97 4.47 -6.42 -5.82
CA LYS A 97 5.90 -6.45 -5.49
C LYS A 97 6.74 -7.09 -6.60
N HIS A 98 6.22 -8.12 -7.27
CA HIS A 98 6.89 -8.73 -8.43
C HIS A 98 7.01 -7.74 -9.60
N LEU A 99 6.09 -6.78 -9.72
CA LEU A 99 6.13 -5.70 -10.71
C LEU A 99 6.99 -4.51 -10.28
N GLY A 100 7.60 -4.54 -9.10
CA GLY A 100 8.33 -3.41 -8.51
C GLY A 100 7.42 -2.32 -7.92
N THR A 101 6.14 -2.61 -7.75
CA THR A 101 5.12 -1.69 -7.25
C THR A 101 4.77 -1.99 -5.79
N ARG A 102 4.68 -0.95 -4.95
CA ARG A 102 4.29 -1.08 -3.53
C ARG A 102 2.80 -0.82 -3.36
N LEU A 103 2.13 -1.63 -2.54
CA LEU A 103 0.76 -1.35 -2.10
C LEU A 103 0.80 -0.43 -0.87
N LEU A 104 0.13 0.73 -0.97
CA LEU A 104 0.18 1.82 0.01
C LEU A 104 -1.24 2.12 0.52
N LEU A 105 -1.41 2.14 1.84
CA LEU A 105 -2.70 2.40 2.48
C LEU A 105 -2.74 3.86 2.96
N ALA A 106 -3.61 4.68 2.36
CA ALA A 106 -3.70 6.11 2.62
C ALA A 106 -4.34 6.44 3.99
N ASN A 107 -5.22 5.57 4.51
CA ASN A 107 -5.89 5.76 5.81
C ASN A 107 -5.05 5.30 7.02
N GLN A 108 -3.78 4.96 6.83
CA GLN A 108 -2.83 4.72 7.93
C GLN A 108 -2.51 6.02 8.74
N GLY A 109 -3.18 7.14 8.47
CA GLY A 109 -2.79 8.46 8.95
C GLY A 109 -3.92 9.37 9.43
N GLN A 110 -5.04 8.85 9.96
CA GLN A 110 -5.72 9.63 11.00
C GLN A 110 -4.92 9.45 12.29
N ASP A 111 -3.87 10.27 12.41
CA ASP A 111 -2.81 10.19 13.43
C ASP A 111 -3.32 10.22 14.89
N ASP A 112 -4.63 10.43 15.11
CA ASP A 112 -5.24 10.54 16.43
C ASP A 112 -6.27 9.44 16.79
N THR A 113 -6.43 8.41 15.96
CA THR A 113 -7.26 7.24 16.34
C THR A 113 -6.46 6.24 17.20
N PRO A 114 -7.08 5.56 18.19
CA PRO A 114 -6.42 4.51 18.95
C PRO A 114 -5.82 3.40 18.08
N GLU A 115 -6.48 3.05 16.98
CA GLU A 115 -6.04 2.06 16.00
C GLU A 115 -4.79 2.51 15.26
N ALA A 116 -4.71 3.78 14.82
CA ALA A 116 -3.52 4.32 14.17
C ALA A 116 -2.32 4.37 15.15
N LYS A 117 -2.56 4.75 16.41
CA LYS A 117 -1.52 4.71 17.46
C LYS A 117 -1.02 3.30 17.72
N PHE A 118 -1.92 2.31 17.73
CA PHE A 118 -1.56 0.89 17.86
C PHE A 118 -0.72 0.39 16.68
N PHE A 119 -1.15 0.67 15.44
CA PHE A 119 -0.40 0.28 14.25
C PHE A 119 0.99 0.92 14.22
N LYS A 120 1.08 2.22 14.52
CA LYS A 120 2.35 2.91 14.63
C LYS A 120 3.27 2.29 15.68
N ALA A 121 2.74 1.93 16.84
CA ALA A 121 3.52 1.24 17.87
C ALA A 121 4.05 -0.13 17.38
N ILE A 122 3.26 -0.89 16.60
CA ILE A 122 3.75 -2.12 15.97
C ILE A 122 4.84 -1.83 14.95
N GLU A 123 4.66 -0.83 14.09
CA GLU A 123 5.67 -0.44 13.08
C GLU A 123 6.99 -0.02 13.74
N ASP A 124 6.93 0.76 14.82
CA ASP A 124 8.10 1.17 15.59
C ASP A 124 8.84 -0.05 16.18
N ILE A 125 8.10 -1.02 16.74
CA ILE A 125 8.66 -2.28 17.27
C ILE A 125 9.33 -3.09 16.15
N VAL A 126 8.70 -3.19 14.98
CA VAL A 126 9.25 -3.92 13.82
C VAL A 126 10.51 -3.24 13.30
N SER A 127 10.52 -1.90 13.20
CA SER A 127 11.71 -1.15 12.79
C SER A 127 12.87 -1.35 13.77
N GLU A 128 12.59 -1.31 15.08
CA GLU A 128 13.61 -1.57 16.10
C GLU A 128 14.18 -3.00 16.00
N TYR A 129 13.32 -3.98 15.71
CA TYR A 129 13.74 -5.36 15.47
C TYR A 129 14.66 -5.47 14.24
N ASP A 130 14.27 -4.87 13.12
CA ASP A 130 15.06 -4.88 11.88
C ASP A 130 16.44 -4.24 12.08
N ASP A 131 16.51 -3.13 12.81
CA ASP A 131 17.77 -2.45 13.11
C ASP A 131 18.69 -3.30 14.00
N LYS A 132 18.12 -3.96 15.02
CA LYS A 132 18.87 -4.91 15.87
C LYS A 132 19.36 -6.11 15.07
N LEU A 133 18.55 -6.64 14.17
CA LEU A 133 18.92 -7.76 13.31
C LEU A 133 20.09 -7.40 12.39
N ARG A 134 20.04 -6.24 11.73
CA ARG A 134 21.15 -5.72 10.90
C ARG A 134 22.43 -5.52 11.72
N ALA A 135 22.31 -4.97 12.92
CA ALA A 135 23.45 -4.76 13.81
C ALA A 135 24.08 -6.07 14.30
N ALA A 136 23.29 -7.14 14.47
CA ALA A 136 23.79 -8.48 14.79
C ALA A 136 24.54 -9.09 13.59
N GLN A 137 23.95 -9.04 12.40
CA GLN A 137 24.56 -9.55 11.17
C GLN A 137 25.90 -8.86 10.85
N LYS A 138 25.98 -7.54 11.05
CA LYS A 138 27.23 -6.78 10.84
C LYS A 138 28.34 -7.24 11.80
N ARG A 139 28.02 -7.46 13.07
CA ARG A 139 28.98 -7.95 14.08
C ARG A 139 29.48 -9.36 13.77
N GLU A 140 28.60 -10.22 13.27
CA GLU A 140 28.96 -11.58 12.86
C GLU A 140 29.93 -11.56 11.66
N GLN A 141 29.66 -10.73 10.65
CA GLN A 141 30.56 -10.54 9.51
C GLN A 141 31.94 -9.98 9.90
N GLU A 142 31.97 -9.00 10.82
CA GLU A 142 33.22 -8.44 11.35
C GLU A 142 34.04 -9.50 12.12
N TYR A 143 33.37 -10.36 12.89
CA TYR A 143 34.00 -11.47 13.61
C TYR A 143 34.57 -12.52 12.64
N GLU A 144 33.81 -12.94 11.63
CA GLU A 144 34.27 -13.87 10.61
C GLU A 144 35.44 -13.32 9.78
N ALA A 145 35.43 -12.02 9.47
CA ALA A 145 36.53 -11.35 8.77
C ALA A 145 37.80 -11.27 9.63
N SER A 146 37.66 -11.01 10.93
CA SER A 146 38.77 -10.96 11.89
C SER A 146 39.37 -12.36 12.18
N GLY A 147 38.51 -13.39 12.24
CA GLY A 147 38.91 -14.78 12.46
C GLY A 147 39.65 -15.43 11.29
N ARG A 148 39.54 -14.90 10.06
CA ARG A 148 40.31 -15.37 8.88
C ARG A 148 41.72 -14.77 8.78
N LEU A 149 42.08 -13.84 9.66
CA LEU A 149 43.40 -13.18 9.67
C LEU A 149 44.42 -13.84 10.61
N HIS A 150 44.06 -14.95 11.25
CA HIS A 150 44.95 -15.81 12.07
C HIS A 150 45.05 -17.20 11.44
#